data_AF-A0A246DX90-F1
#
_entry.id   AF-A0A246DX90-F1
#
_cell.length_a   1.000
_cell.length_b   1.000
_cell.length_c   1.000
_cell.angle_alpha   90.00
_cell.angle_beta   90.00
_cell.angle_gamma   90.00
#
_symmetry.space_group_name_H-M   'P 1'
#
loop_
_entity.id
_entity.type
_entity.pdbx_description
1 polymer ?
#
loop_
_entity_poly.entity_id
_entity_poly.type
_entity_poly.pdbx_seq_one_letter_code
_entity_poly.pdbx_strand_id
1 'polypeptide(L)' 'MDKRAKISTGTNDRPRNETIAESGPGIPDDSGRMVEVPDAEARRMKASLLRDRLDELKEKLDEETELPQRGSP' A
#
# COMPACT_ATOMS: atom_id res chain seq x y z
N MET A 1 42.80 29.11 6.18
CA MET A 1 42.29 27.98 6.98
C MET A 1 41.04 27.44 6.32
N ASP A 2 40.98 26.13 6.10
CA ASP A 2 39.80 25.50 5.52
C ASP A 2 38.66 25.48 6.54
N LYS A 3 37.61 26.25 6.27
CA LYS A 3 36.43 26.36 7.15
C LYS A 3 35.66 25.04 7.28
N ARG A 4 35.92 24.08 6.40
CA ARG A 4 35.25 22.77 6.36
C ARG A 4 36.05 21.65 7.03
N ALA A 5 37.29 21.93 7.45
CA ALA A 5 38.07 20.97 8.22
C ALA A 5 37.38 20.67 9.56
N LYS A 6 37.43 19.42 10.00
CA LYS A 6 36.96 19.03 11.33
C LYS A 6 37.92 19.59 12.39
N ILE A 7 37.36 20.00 13.52
CA ILE A 7 38.11 20.57 14.66
C ILE A 7 38.24 19.59 15.83
N SER A 8 37.53 18.46 15.80
CA SER A 8 37.51 17.46 16.87
C SER A 8 37.40 16.05 16.28
N THR A 9 37.93 15.06 17.01
CA THR A 9 37.82 13.62 16.73
C THR A 9 37.27 12.85 17.95
N GLY A 10 36.78 13.56 18.97
CA GLY A 10 36.23 12.94 20.18
C GLY A 10 34.86 12.29 19.96
N THR A 11 34.35 11.57 20.96
CA THR A 11 33.09 10.81 20.89
C THR A 11 31.85 11.66 20.56
N ASN A 12 31.89 12.96 20.87
CA ASN A 12 30.83 13.92 20.55
C ASN A 12 31.08 14.66 19.21
N ASP A 13 32.05 14.22 18.40
CA ASP A 13 32.28 14.82 17.08
C ASP A 13 31.06 14.60 16.17
N ARG A 14 30.68 15.65 15.44
CA ARG A 14 29.53 15.58 14.55
C ARG A 14 29.99 15.02 13.19
N PRO A 15 29.47 13.86 12.74
CA PRO A 15 29.77 13.38 11.40
C PRO A 15 29.15 14.34 10.36
N ARG A 16 29.98 14.82 9.43
CA ARG A 16 29.58 15.76 8.37
C ARG A 16 29.21 15.07 7.05
N ASN A 17 29.78 13.89 6.82
CA ASN A 17 29.68 13.15 5.56
C ASN A 17 29.00 11.77 5.74
N GLU A 18 28.31 11.56 6.86
CA GLU A 18 27.57 10.33 7.11
C GLU A 18 26.08 10.61 6.97
N THR A 19 25.35 9.64 6.42
CA THR A 19 23.90 9.71 6.29
C THR A 19 23.25 9.39 7.62
N ILE A 20 22.10 10.02 7.90
CA ILE A 20 21.25 9.64 9.02
C ILE A 20 20.73 8.22 8.73
N ALA A 21 20.55 7.40 9.78
CA ALA A 21 19.99 6.05 9.64
C ALA A 21 18.74 6.08 8.75
N GLU A 22 18.62 5.09 7.84
CA GLU A 22 17.55 4.95 6.82
C GLU A 22 17.56 5.96 5.65
N SER A 23 18.38 7.01 5.69
CA SER A 23 18.54 7.98 4.57
C SER A 23 19.78 7.73 3.70
N GLY A 24 20.39 6.55 3.86
CA GLY A 24 21.56 6.13 3.08
C GLY A 24 21.19 5.73 1.64
N PRO A 25 22.17 5.72 0.71
CA PRO A 25 21.94 5.18 -0.62
C PRO A 25 21.58 3.68 -0.54
N GLY A 26 20.50 3.28 -1.21
CA GLY A 26 19.97 1.91 -1.19
C GLY A 26 18.45 1.90 -1.14
N ILE A 27 17.82 0.76 -1.46
CA ILE A 27 16.39 0.56 -1.17
C ILE A 27 16.28 0.19 0.31
N PRO A 28 15.33 0.76 1.07
CA PRO A 28 15.04 0.32 2.42
C PRO A 28 14.79 -1.19 2.48
N ASP A 29 15.24 -1.82 3.56
CA ASP A 29 14.94 -3.22 3.79
C ASP A 29 13.50 -3.37 4.30
N ASP A 30 12.57 -3.56 3.37
CA ASP A 30 11.14 -3.77 3.66
C ASP A 30 10.80 -5.25 3.96
N SER A 31 11.79 -6.10 4.30
CA SER A 31 11.59 -7.53 4.61
C SER A 31 10.89 -7.82 5.95
N GLY A 32 10.15 -6.85 6.49
CA GLY A 32 9.39 -6.96 7.72
C GLY A 32 8.36 -8.09 7.71
N ARG A 33 7.91 -8.48 8.91
CA ARG A 33 6.86 -9.50 9.05
C ARG A 33 5.56 -9.02 8.43
N MET A 34 4.88 -9.92 7.73
CA MET A 34 3.52 -9.65 7.25
C MET A 34 2.57 -9.39 8.41
N VAL A 35 1.61 -8.50 8.19
CA VAL A 35 0.53 -8.23 9.14
C VAL A 35 -0.49 -9.37 9.05
N GLU A 36 -0.75 -10.03 10.18
CA GLU A 36 -1.81 -11.04 10.28
C GLU A 36 -3.18 -10.34 10.31
N VAL A 37 -4.06 -10.74 9.39
CA VAL A 37 -5.43 -10.23 9.33
C VAL A 37 -6.39 -11.33 9.81
N PRO A 38 -7.22 -11.08 10.84
CA PRO A 38 -8.22 -12.03 11.27
C PRO A 38 -9.24 -12.35 10.16
N ASP A 39 -9.72 -13.60 10.09
CA ASP A 39 -10.68 -14.04 9.08
C ASP A 39 -11.93 -13.16 8.98
N ALA A 40 -12.43 -12.70 10.13
CA ALA A 40 -13.61 -11.81 10.18
C ALA A 40 -13.33 -10.48 9.48
N GLU A 41 -12.13 -9.94 9.62
CA GLU A 41 -11.72 -8.68 8.99
C GLU A 41 -11.46 -8.86 7.50
N ALA A 42 -10.80 -9.95 7.10
CA ALA A 42 -10.63 -10.32 5.70
C ALA A 42 -11.98 -10.43 4.96
N ARG A 43 -12.99 -11.04 5.60
CA ARG A 43 -14.35 -11.12 5.06
C ARG A 43 -15.01 -9.75 4.89
N ARG A 44 -14.85 -8.85 5.87
CA ARG A 44 -15.40 -7.48 5.78
C ARG A 44 -14.75 -6.69 4.64
N MET A 45 -13.43 -6.76 4.52
CA MET A 45 -12.72 -6.09 3.43
C MET A 45 -13.16 -6.61 2.07
N LYS A 46 -13.27 -7.94 1.91
CA LYS A 46 -13.77 -8.54 0.66
C LYS A 46 -15.18 -8.07 0.32
N ALA A 47 -16.08 -8.01 1.30
CA ALA A 47 -17.44 -7.52 1.08
C ALA A 47 -17.47 -6.04 0.68
N SER A 48 -16.63 -5.20 1.30
CA SER A 48 -16.52 -3.78 0.98
C SER A 48 -16.00 -3.55 -0.44
N LEU A 49 -14.94 -4.27 -0.85
CA LEU A 49 -14.32 -4.13 -2.16
C LEU A 49 -15.22 -4.59 -3.32
N LEU A 50 -16.12 -5.54 -3.05
CA LEU A 50 -17.01 -6.11 -4.05
C LEU A 50 -18.39 -5.46 -4.09
N ARG A 51 -18.67 -4.51 -3.19
CA ARG A 51 -20.00 -3.91 -3.06
C ARG A 51 -20.41 -3.16 -4.32
N ASP A 52 -19.57 -2.23 -4.78
CA ASP A 52 -19.87 -1.40 -5.95
C ASP A 52 -20.01 -2.27 -7.22
N ARG A 53 -19.16 -3.29 -7.37
CA ARG A 53 -19.25 -4.27 -8.45
C ARG A 53 -20.54 -5.09 -8.41
N LEU A 54 -21.03 -5.43 -7.22
CA LEU A 54 -22.27 -6.18 -7.06
C LEU A 54 -23.47 -5.33 -7.48
N ASP A 55 -23.46 -4.04 -7.13
CA ASP A 55 -24.55 -3.12 -7.48
C ASP A 55 -24.62 -2.89 -8.99
N GLU A 56 -23.49 -2.71 -9.68
CA GLU A 56 -23.43 -2.67 -11.15
C GLU A 56 -23.92 -3.96 -11.82
N LEU A 57 -23.56 -5.13 -11.27
CA LEU A 57 -23.99 -6.42 -11.83
C LEU A 57 -25.48 -6.65 -11.63
N LYS A 58 -26.06 -6.17 -10.53
CA LYS A 58 -27.50 -6.23 -10.29
C LYS A 58 -28.25 -5.35 -11.29
N GLU A 59 -27.81 -4.12 -11.51
CA GLU A 59 -28.44 -3.21 -12.47
C GLU A 59 -28.46 -3.82 -13.88
N LYS A 60 -27.34 -4.40 -14.33
CA LYS A 60 -27.26 -5.10 -15.62
C LYS A 60 -28.18 -6.31 -15.70
N LEU A 61 -28.24 -7.09 -14.61
CA LEU A 61 -29.13 -8.26 -14.56
C LEU A 61 -30.60 -7.84 -14.65
N ASP A 62 -30.98 -6.79 -13.92
CA ASP A 62 -32.35 -6.26 -13.95
C ASP A 62 -32.71 -5.77 -15.36
N GLU A 63 -31.80 -5.04 -16.03
CA GLU A 63 -31.94 -4.62 -17.44
C GLU A 63 -32.14 -5.82 -18.39
N GLU A 64 -31.33 -6.87 -18.25
CA GLU A 64 -31.46 -8.10 -19.05
C GLU A 64 -32.78 -8.84 -18.81
N THR A 65 -33.31 -8.80 -17.59
CA THR A 65 -34.58 -9.45 -17.25
C THR A 65 -35.81 -8.64 -17.69
N GLU A 66 -35.69 -7.32 -17.77
CA GLU A 66 -36.75 -6.43 -18.27
C GLU A 66 -36.85 -6.48 -19.81
N LEU A 67 -35.74 -6.77 -20.50
CA LEU A 67 -35.76 -7.03 -21.93
C LEU A 67 -36.64 -8.26 -22.24
N PRO A 68 -37.51 -8.18 -23.26
CA PRO A 68 -38.32 -9.33 -23.65
C PRO A 68 -37.38 -10.47 -24.06
N GLN A 69 -37.43 -11.57 -23.29
CA GLN A 69 -36.75 -12.80 -23.67
C GLN A 69 -37.39 -13.31 -24.95
N ARG A 70 -36.84 -12.92 -26.10
CA ARG A 70 -37.20 -13.52 -27.38
C ARG A 70 -36.78 -14.97 -27.28
N GLY A 71 -37.76 -15.85 -27.06
CA GLY A 71 -37.57 -17.28 -27.14
C GLY A 71 -36.88 -17.62 -28.45
N SER A 72 -35.80 -18.41 -28.36
CA SER A 72 -35.28 -19.13 -29.52
C SER A 72 -36.41 -20.03 -30.07
N PRO A 73 -36.50 -20.21 -31.40
CA PRO A 73 -37.63 -20.87 -32.07
C PRO A 73 -37.88 -22.31 -31.60
#